data_AF-A0A956UIF4-F1
#
_entry.id   AF-A0A956UIF4-F1
#
_cell.length_a   1.000
_cell.length_b   1.000
_cell.length_c   1.000
_cell.angle_alpha   90.00
_cell.angle_beta   90.00
_cell.angle_gamma   90.00
#
_symmetry.space_group_name_H-M   'P 1'
#
loop_
_entity.id
_entity.type
_entity.pdbx_description
1 polymer ?
#
loop_
_entity_poly.entity_id
_entity_poly.type
_entity_poly.pdbx_seq_one_letter_code
_entity_poly.pdbx_strand_id
1 'polypeptide(L)'
;RARHAAVAIKEFGEKWAAGVDVQIHLNEGDEFDDRDVAREFVEQVGQGATAELFIYPGATHLFSDSSLSDYEQASAELLLERTLEFLGRRG
;
A
#
# COMPACT_ATOMS: atom_id res chain seq x y z
N ARG A 1 9.16 6.28 13.77
CA ARG A 1 8.09 5.46 13.15
C ARG A 1 8.73 4.63 12.04
N ALA A 2 8.39 3.35 11.89
CA ALA A 2 8.95 2.49 10.86
C ALA A 2 8.62 3.08 9.47
N ARG A 3 9.59 3.10 8.54
CA ARG A 3 9.45 3.73 7.21
C ARG A 3 8.68 2.87 6.20
N HIS A 4 8.14 1.72 6.63
CA HIS A 4 7.52 0.72 5.76
C HIS A 4 6.07 0.37 6.18
N ALA A 5 5.48 1.15 7.08
CA ALA A 5 4.12 1.00 7.58
C ALA A 5 3.13 1.91 6.84
N ALA A 6 1.84 1.55 6.81
CA ALA A 6 0.82 2.50 6.36
C ALA A 6 0.69 3.64 7.36
N VAL A 7 0.48 4.87 6.87
CA VAL A 7 0.35 6.05 7.71
C VAL A 7 -0.82 6.91 7.28
N ALA A 8 -1.41 7.63 8.23
CA ALA A 8 -2.52 8.52 7.97
C ALA A 8 -2.12 9.67 7.03
N ILE A 9 -3.09 10.20 6.28
CA ILE A 9 -2.91 11.34 5.34
C ILE A 9 -2.20 12.52 6.00
N LYS A 10 -2.47 12.79 7.29
CA LYS A 10 -1.86 13.87 8.07
C LYS A 10 -0.32 13.85 8.11
N GLU A 11 0.30 12.69 7.88
CA GLU A 11 1.76 12.60 7.78
C GLU A 11 2.30 13.17 6.45
N PHE A 12 1.44 13.28 5.44
CA PHE A 12 1.73 13.88 4.13
C PHE A 12 1.20 15.31 3.98
N GLY A 13 0.14 15.67 4.73
CA GLY A 13 -0.47 16.99 4.72
C GLY A 13 -1.92 16.94 5.24
N GLU A 14 -2.62 18.08 5.23
CA GLU A 14 -4.01 18.13 5.73
C GLU A 14 -4.99 17.28 4.90
N LYS A 15 -4.70 17.08 3.61
CA LYS A 15 -5.50 16.31 2.65
C LYS A 15 -4.59 15.61 1.66
N TRP A 16 -5.07 14.50 1.09
CA TRP A 16 -4.38 13.86 -0.04
C TRP A 16 -4.44 14.75 -1.28
N ALA A 17 -3.38 14.72 -2.08
CA ALA A 17 -3.26 15.58 -3.25
C ALA A 17 -4.26 15.17 -4.35
N ALA A 18 -5.00 16.15 -4.88
CA ALA A 18 -5.87 15.93 -6.02
C ALA A 18 -5.05 15.57 -7.27
N GLY A 19 -5.57 14.66 -8.08
CA GLY A 19 -4.91 14.13 -9.28
C GLY A 19 -3.75 13.17 -9.00
N VAL A 20 -3.49 12.85 -7.72
CA VAL A 20 -2.43 11.91 -7.32
C VAL A 20 -3.08 10.65 -6.77
N ASP A 21 -3.19 9.64 -7.61
CA ASP A 21 -3.73 8.36 -7.20
C ASP A 21 -2.71 7.55 -6.42
N VAL A 22 -3.17 6.56 -5.66
CA VAL A 22 -2.35 5.84 -4.69
C VAL A 22 -2.78 4.38 -4.56
N GLN A 23 -1.80 3.50 -4.41
CA GLN A 23 -2.02 2.09 -4.03
C GLN A 23 -1.33 1.80 -2.70
N ILE A 24 -1.99 1.00 -1.85
CA ILE A 24 -1.46 0.51 -0.58
C ILE A 24 -1.44 -1.02 -0.63
N HIS A 25 -0.32 -1.62 -0.21
CA HIS A 25 -0.07 -3.06 -0.30
C HIS A 25 0.36 -3.59 1.07
N LEU A 26 -0.41 -4.49 1.66
CA LEU A 26 -0.16 -5.05 3.00
C LEU A 26 -0.31 -6.57 3.01
N ASN A 27 0.37 -7.25 3.93
CA ASN A 27 0.08 -8.64 4.25
C ASN A 27 -1.01 -8.78 5.31
N GLU A 28 -1.81 -9.85 5.26
CA GLU A 28 -2.90 -10.10 6.20
C GLU A 28 -2.42 -10.37 7.63
N GLY A 29 -1.29 -11.05 7.80
CA GLY A 29 -0.72 -11.42 9.09
C GLY A 29 0.43 -10.53 9.54
N ASP A 30 0.61 -9.37 8.92
CA ASP A 30 1.65 -8.40 9.29
C ASP A 30 1.49 -7.96 10.75
N GLU A 31 2.58 -8.05 11.53
CA GLU A 31 2.60 -7.72 12.96
C GLU A 31 2.31 -6.25 13.26
N PHE A 32 2.53 -5.35 12.28
CA PHE A 32 2.23 -3.93 12.44
C PHE A 32 0.74 -3.61 12.33
N ASP A 33 -0.06 -4.52 11.76
CA ASP A 33 -1.53 -4.45 11.62
C ASP A 33 -2.07 -3.08 11.15
N ASP A 34 -1.40 -2.48 10.17
CA ASP A 34 -1.75 -1.14 9.65
C ASP A 34 -3.03 -1.12 8.79
N ARG A 35 -3.84 -2.18 8.81
CA ARG A 35 -5.02 -2.35 7.94
C ARG A 35 -6.09 -1.30 8.20
N ASP A 36 -6.34 -0.97 9.46
CA ASP A 36 -7.33 0.05 9.82
C ASP A 36 -6.87 1.43 9.35
N VAL A 37 -5.58 1.74 9.53
CA VAL A 37 -4.97 2.98 9.01
C VAL A 37 -5.08 3.05 7.49
N ALA A 38 -4.81 1.95 6.79
CA ALA A 38 -4.91 1.89 5.34
C ALA A 38 -6.35 2.00 4.83
N ARG A 39 -7.33 1.39 5.51
CA ARG A 39 -8.76 1.53 5.18
C ARG A 39 -9.23 2.96 5.39
N GLU A 40 -8.90 3.55 6.53
CA GLU A 40 -9.21 4.95 6.83
C GLU A 40 -8.57 5.88 5.79
N PHE A 41 -7.32 5.60 5.40
CA PHE A 41 -6.65 6.35 4.34
C PHE A 41 -7.46 6.31 3.04
N VAL A 42 -7.85 5.12 2.57
CA VAL A 42 -8.64 4.96 1.33
C VAL A 42 -9.96 5.72 1.40
N GLU A 43 -10.66 5.66 2.55
CA GLU A 43 -11.92 6.36 2.76
C GLU A 43 -11.75 7.89 2.75
N GLN A 44 -10.60 8.39 3.21
CA GLN A 44 -10.30 9.82 3.26
C GLN A 44 -9.74 10.38 1.95
N VAL A 45 -9.32 9.52 1.01
CA VAL A 45 -9.01 9.98 -0.36
C VAL A 45 -10.31 10.46 -1.00
N GLY A 46 -10.52 11.77 -0.91
CA GLY A 46 -11.73 12.44 -1.37
C GLY A 46 -11.83 12.54 -2.89
N GLN A 47 -12.88 13.23 -3.34
CA GLN A 47 -13.13 13.48 -4.76
C GLN A 47 -11.95 14.23 -5.38
N GLY A 48 -11.23 13.56 -6.29
CA GLY A 48 -10.07 14.14 -6.97
C GLY A 48 -8.91 13.17 -7.15
N ALA A 49 -8.89 12.04 -6.44
CA ALA A 49 -7.93 10.95 -6.63
C ALA A 49 -8.59 9.60 -6.35
N THR A 50 -7.93 8.53 -6.78
CA THR A 50 -8.31 7.13 -6.54
C THR A 50 -7.33 6.53 -5.54
N ALA A 51 -7.85 5.77 -4.58
CA ALA A 51 -7.07 4.96 -3.67
C ALA A 51 -7.46 3.49 -3.79
N GLU A 52 -6.48 2.61 -3.93
CA GLU A 52 -6.66 1.17 -3.98
C GLU A 52 -5.88 0.52 -2.82
N LEU A 53 -6.51 -0.43 -2.11
CA LEU A 53 -5.88 -1.21 -1.04
C LEU A 53 -5.89 -2.69 -1.43
N PHE A 54 -4.71 -3.30 -1.42
CA PHE A 54 -4.52 -4.72 -1.67
C PHE A 54 -3.96 -5.41 -0.42
N ILE A 55 -4.65 -6.46 0.02
CA ILE A 55 -4.21 -7.34 1.09
C ILE A 55 -3.76 -8.67 0.48
N TYR A 56 -2.56 -9.11 0.82
CA TYR A 56 -1.95 -10.34 0.34
C TYR A 56 -1.93 -11.41 1.44
N PRO A 57 -2.01 -12.71 1.10
CA PRO A 57 -1.77 -13.76 2.06
C PRO A 57 -0.29 -13.74 2.50
N GLY A 58 -0.04 -13.91 3.79
CA GLY A 58 1.30 -13.88 4.38
C GLY A 58 1.30 -13.22 5.76
N ALA A 59 2.41 -13.34 6.49
CA ALA A 59 2.55 -12.78 7.83
C ALA A 59 3.74 -11.81 8.00
N THR A 60 4.53 -11.63 6.96
CA THR A 60 5.77 -10.83 7.00
C THR A 60 5.51 -9.40 6.55
N HIS A 61 6.29 -8.45 7.06
CA HIS A 61 6.12 -7.02 6.75
C HIS A 61 6.75 -6.66 5.40
N LEU A 62 7.98 -7.12 5.15
CA LEU A 62 8.78 -6.72 3.97
C LEU A 62 8.72 -7.75 2.84
N PHE A 63 7.51 -8.21 2.50
CA PHE A 63 7.32 -9.36 1.61
C PHE A 63 7.76 -9.16 0.16
N SER A 64 7.96 -7.92 -0.26
CA SER A 64 8.39 -7.58 -1.63
C SER A 64 9.91 -7.44 -1.78
N ASP A 65 10.68 -7.47 -0.70
CA ASP A 65 12.14 -7.33 -0.72
C ASP A 65 12.83 -8.69 -0.84
N SER A 66 13.27 -9.03 -2.05
CA SER A 66 13.93 -10.31 -2.36
C SER A 66 15.30 -10.51 -1.70
N SER A 67 15.83 -9.51 -0.99
CA SER A 67 17.06 -9.63 -0.20
C SER A 67 16.82 -10.10 1.24
N LEU A 68 15.57 -10.16 1.70
CA LEU A 68 15.19 -10.50 3.06
C LEU A 68 14.55 -11.88 3.16
N SER A 69 14.58 -12.47 4.36
CA SER A 69 13.86 -13.71 4.68
C SER A 69 12.34 -13.56 4.58
N ASP A 70 11.85 -12.32 4.61
CA ASP A 70 10.45 -11.97 4.57
C ASP A 70 9.83 -12.11 3.17
N TYR A 71 10.67 -12.26 2.14
CA TYR A 71 10.26 -12.29 0.74
C TYR A 71 9.26 -13.41 0.44
N GLU A 72 8.10 -13.03 -0.07
CA GLU A 72 7.05 -13.96 -0.51
C GLU A 72 6.83 -13.78 -2.01
N GLN A 73 7.43 -14.67 -2.81
CA GLN A 73 7.52 -14.53 -4.27
C GLN A 73 6.17 -14.25 -4.94
N ALA A 74 5.15 -15.04 -4.65
CA ALA A 74 3.85 -14.89 -5.31
C ALA A 74 3.18 -13.54 -5.01
N SER A 75 3.26 -13.08 -3.75
CA SER A 75 2.70 -11.79 -3.34
C SER A 75 3.52 -10.63 -3.93
N ALA A 76 4.84 -10.75 -3.98
CA ALA A 76 5.73 -9.76 -4.57
C ALA A 76 5.54 -9.60 -6.08
N GLU A 77 5.40 -10.71 -6.81
CA GLU A 77 5.13 -10.70 -8.26
C GLU A 77 3.76 -10.04 -8.56
N LEU A 78 2.73 -10.37 -7.79
CA LEU A 78 1.41 -9.77 -7.94
C LEU A 78 1.38 -8.26 -7.57
N LEU A 79 2.13 -7.85 -6.54
CA LEU A 79 2.33 -6.44 -6.22
C LEU A 79 2.93 -5.69 -7.40
N LEU A 80 3.97 -6.27 -8.01
CA LEU A 80 4.66 -5.67 -9.15
C LEU A 80 3.73 -5.54 -10.36
N GLU A 81 2.95 -6.58 -10.68
CA GLU A 81 1.96 -6.55 -11.76
C GLU A 81 0.97 -5.40 -11.58
N ARG A 82 0.36 -5.29 -10.39
CA ARG A 82 -0.60 -4.22 -10.05
C ARG A 82 0.02 -2.83 -10.11
N THR A 83 1.27 -2.71 -9.67
CA THR A 83 2.02 -1.44 -9.73
C THR A 83 2.25 -1.01 -11.18
N LEU A 84 2.66 -1.94 -12.05
CA LEU A 84 2.90 -1.65 -13.46
C LEU A 84 1.59 -1.28 -14.18
N GLU A 85 0.49 -2.00 -13.91
CA GLU A 85 -0.83 -1.66 -14.43
C GLU A 85 -1.29 -0.27 -13.95
N PHE A 86 -1.11 0.02 -12.67
CA PHE A 86 -1.44 1.31 -12.07
C PHE A 86 -0.69 2.46 -12.73
N LEU A 87 0.62 2.33 -12.94
CA LEU A 87 1.43 3.34 -13.61
C LEU A 87 1.06 3.45 -15.10
N GLY A 88 0.73 2.34 -15.76
CA GLY A 88 0.28 2.32 -17.15
C GLY A 88 -1.03 3.07 -17.38
N ARG A 89 -1.94 3.09 -16.39
CA ARG A 89 -3.18 3.89 -16.43
C ARG A 89 -2.95 5.41 -16.30
N ARG A 90 -1.73 5.84 -15.93
CA ARG A 90 -1.37 7.25 -15.69
C ARG A 90 -0.47 7.87 -16.75
N GLY A 91 0.07 7.06 -17.67
CA GLY A 91 0.79 7.51 -18.87
C GLY A 91 -0.16 7.80 -20.02
#